data_AF-A0A1W1Y438-F1
#
_entry.id   AF-A0A1W1Y438-F1
#
_cell.length_a   1.000
_cell.length_b   1.000
_cell.length_c   1.000
_cell.angle_alpha   90.00
_cell.angle_beta   90.00
_cell.angle_gamma   90.00
#
_symmetry.space_group_name_H-M   'P 1'
#
loop_
_entity.id
_entity.type
_entity.pdbx_description
1 polymer ?
#
loop_
_entity_poly.entity_id
_entity_poly.type
_entity_poly.pdbx_seq_one_letter_code
_entity_poly.pdbx_strand_id
1 'polypeptide(L)'
;MSIIKDIRVYRCAVPNVAGVNPEAFANPGLQAVASRICMKLRECEFSLGDFDHLYINLSTCLAEGDIRPAAKEPDRYHPWYRYYDVGISKEFYGSLEKPDCVPTVALLIEKVLKTRFSTSAFDGDRISECVNEAVTQGEAMLMKYKEKISSQRRAVLYLRYLDNGKYFPLLRVYDNEDNILLEEDLPESQTLDPYGQISVSSKRVTINPRKSSWTGSEPIVFNL
;
A
#
# COMPACT_ATOMS: atom_id res chain seq x y z
N MET A 1 -3.43 -17.89 2.71
CA MET A 1 -3.78 -16.75 1.86
C MET A 1 -2.89 -15.59 2.25
N SER A 2 -2.21 -14.98 1.29
CA SER A 2 -1.23 -13.93 1.53
C SER A 2 -1.91 -12.56 1.46
N ILE A 3 -1.75 -11.75 2.50
CA ILE A 3 -2.25 -10.37 2.53
C ILE A 3 -1.41 -9.52 1.58
N ILE A 4 -2.06 -8.61 0.85
CA ILE A 4 -1.38 -7.73 -0.10
C ILE A 4 -0.25 -6.92 0.55
N LYS A 5 0.92 -6.91 -0.10
CA LYS A 5 2.16 -6.25 0.34
C LYS A 5 2.65 -5.18 -0.62
N ASP A 6 2.30 -5.25 -1.90
CA ASP A 6 2.73 -4.26 -2.87
C ASP A 6 1.80 -4.15 -4.06
N ILE A 7 1.72 -2.94 -4.63
CA ILE A 7 1.12 -2.69 -5.94
C ILE A 7 2.12 -1.85 -6.73
N ARG A 8 2.53 -2.34 -7.90
CA ARG A 8 3.37 -1.57 -8.84
C ARG A 8 2.66 -1.43 -10.17
N VAL A 9 2.89 -0.30 -10.81
CA VAL A 9 2.37 -0.03 -12.14
C VAL A 9 3.53 0.20 -13.09
N TYR A 10 3.45 -0.45 -14.23
CA TYR A 10 4.39 -0.35 -15.34
C TYR A 10 3.63 -0.02 -16.62
N ARG A 11 4.37 0.29 -17.68
CA ARG A 11 3.80 0.47 -19.01
C ARG A 11 4.46 -0.48 -20.01
N CYS A 12 3.75 -0.80 -21.09
CA CYS A 12 4.31 -1.62 -22.15
C CYS A 12 3.72 -1.29 -23.52
N ALA A 13 4.58 -1.11 -24.53
CA ALA A 13 4.17 -0.94 -25.93
C ALA A 13 4.38 -2.21 -26.78
N VAL A 14 4.85 -3.29 -26.16
CA VAL A 14 5.06 -4.60 -26.77
C VAL A 14 4.31 -5.68 -25.99
N PRO A 15 4.06 -6.87 -26.57
CA PRO A 15 3.45 -7.97 -25.84
C PRO A 15 4.27 -8.34 -24.59
N ASN A 16 3.60 -8.40 -23.44
CA ASN A 16 4.24 -8.72 -22.16
C ASN A 16 4.36 -10.25 -21.99
N VAL A 17 5.36 -10.82 -22.65
CA VAL A 17 5.66 -12.25 -22.70
C VAL A 17 6.95 -12.59 -21.96
N ALA A 18 7.25 -13.89 -21.82
CA ALA A 18 8.50 -14.36 -21.22
C ALA A 18 9.73 -13.71 -21.89
N GLY A 19 10.69 -13.24 -21.08
CA GLY A 19 11.91 -12.59 -21.55
C GLY A 19 11.79 -11.09 -21.85
N VAL A 20 10.58 -10.53 -21.87
CA VAL A 20 10.34 -9.09 -22.03
C VAL A 20 10.08 -8.47 -20.67
N ASN A 21 10.78 -7.40 -20.30
CA ASN A 21 10.50 -6.67 -19.06
C ASN A 21 9.62 -5.45 -19.33
N PRO A 22 8.58 -5.21 -18.53
CA PRO A 22 7.77 -4.02 -18.68
C PRO A 22 8.59 -2.78 -18.28
N GLU A 23 8.23 -1.63 -18.84
CA GLU A 23 8.96 -0.39 -18.64
C GLU A 23 8.47 0.30 -17.37
N ALA A 24 9.41 0.63 -16.48
CA ALA A 24 9.17 1.60 -15.42
C ALA A 24 9.05 3.00 -16.04
N PHE A 25 8.26 3.86 -15.41
CA PHE A 25 8.13 5.26 -15.80
C PHE A 25 8.07 6.15 -14.56
N ALA A 26 8.60 7.36 -14.67
CA ALA A 26 8.71 8.27 -13.54
C ALA A 26 7.39 9.02 -13.32
N ASN A 27 6.58 8.55 -12.37
CA ASN A 27 5.42 9.28 -11.89
C ASN A 27 5.28 9.10 -10.37
N PRO A 28 5.87 10.02 -9.56
CA PRO A 28 5.85 9.91 -8.10
C PRO A 28 4.44 9.88 -7.52
N GLY A 29 3.50 10.66 -8.08
CA GLY A 29 2.11 10.69 -7.63
C GLY A 29 1.40 9.34 -7.83
N LEU A 30 1.73 8.64 -8.90
CA LEU A 30 1.20 7.31 -9.17
C LEU A 30 1.77 6.28 -8.18
N GLN A 31 3.07 6.32 -7.92
CA GLN A 31 3.68 5.45 -6.91
C GLN A 31 3.07 5.70 -5.53
N ALA A 32 2.84 6.96 -5.17
CA ALA A 32 2.20 7.34 -3.92
C ALA A 32 0.77 6.82 -3.81
N VAL A 33 -0.06 7.00 -4.86
CA VAL A 33 -1.45 6.50 -4.83
C VAL A 33 -1.52 4.98 -4.77
N ALA A 34 -0.67 4.27 -5.53
CA ALA A 34 -0.63 2.80 -5.50
C ALA A 34 -0.20 2.27 -4.12
N SER A 35 0.76 2.94 -3.48
CA SER A 35 1.20 2.61 -2.12
C SER A 35 0.10 2.83 -1.09
N ARG A 36 -0.64 3.95 -1.18
CA ARG A 36 -1.78 4.24 -0.29
C ARG A 36 -2.90 3.22 -0.46
N ILE A 37 -3.28 2.89 -1.70
CA ILE A 37 -4.26 1.84 -1.99
C ILE A 37 -3.82 0.51 -1.37
N CYS A 38 -2.55 0.12 -1.57
CA CYS A 38 -2.01 -1.11 -1.01
C CYS A 38 -2.04 -1.11 0.53
N MET A 39 -1.66 0.00 1.16
CA MET A 39 -1.71 0.17 2.62
C MET A 39 -3.13 0.03 3.16
N LYS A 40 -4.11 0.67 2.52
CA LYS A 40 -5.50 0.61 2.97
C LYS A 40 -6.12 -0.77 2.80
N LEU A 41 -5.89 -1.41 1.65
CA LEU A 41 -6.29 -2.80 1.44
C LEU A 41 -5.68 -3.75 2.48
N ARG A 42 -4.41 -3.54 2.82
CA ARG A 42 -3.70 -4.33 3.84
C ARG A 42 -4.29 -4.15 5.24
N GLU A 43 -4.66 -2.92 5.61
CA GLU A 43 -5.33 -2.64 6.89
C GLU A 43 -6.61 -3.45 7.05
N CYS A 44 -7.33 -3.65 5.95
CA CYS A 44 -8.56 -4.43 5.90
C CYS A 44 -8.34 -5.93 5.62
N GLU A 45 -7.10 -6.42 5.71
CA GLU A 45 -6.73 -7.83 5.48
C GLU A 45 -7.09 -8.37 4.08
N PHE A 46 -7.04 -7.51 3.06
CA PHE A 46 -7.26 -7.92 1.68
C PHE A 46 -6.18 -8.90 1.18
N SER A 47 -6.59 -9.98 0.53
CA SER A 47 -5.71 -11.03 0.01
C SER A 47 -5.83 -11.20 -1.50
N LEU A 48 -4.68 -11.44 -2.16
CA LEU A 48 -4.61 -11.82 -3.57
C LEU A 48 -4.61 -13.36 -3.77
N GLY A 49 -4.83 -14.13 -2.70
CA GLY A 49 -4.74 -15.59 -2.71
C GLY A 49 -3.32 -16.08 -2.41
N ASP A 50 -2.61 -16.55 -3.43
CA ASP A 50 -1.34 -17.29 -3.28
C ASP A 50 -0.08 -16.41 -3.38
N PHE A 51 -0.24 -15.13 -3.67
CA PHE A 51 0.84 -14.15 -3.82
C PHE A 51 0.45 -12.85 -3.11
N ASP A 52 1.39 -11.92 -2.95
CA ASP A 52 1.15 -10.69 -2.19
C ASP A 52 1.63 -9.40 -2.89
N HIS A 53 2.28 -9.50 -4.05
CA HIS A 53 2.67 -8.33 -4.85
C HIS A 53 1.94 -8.33 -6.20
N LEU A 54 1.14 -7.30 -6.45
CA LEU A 54 0.40 -7.14 -7.70
C LEU A 54 1.11 -6.14 -8.61
N TYR A 55 1.54 -6.60 -9.78
CA TYR A 55 2.14 -5.73 -10.78
C TYR A 55 1.17 -5.54 -11.94
N ILE A 56 0.85 -4.30 -12.27
CA ILE A 56 -0.10 -3.93 -13.32
C ILE A 56 0.65 -3.32 -14.48
N ASN A 57 0.52 -3.88 -15.67
CA ASN A 57 1.12 -3.34 -16.88
C ASN A 57 0.05 -2.68 -17.73
N LEU A 58 0.17 -1.38 -17.92
CA LEU A 58 -0.67 -0.62 -18.83
C LEU A 58 -0.15 -0.81 -20.26
N SER A 59 -0.91 -1.53 -21.09
CA SER A 59 -0.47 -2.03 -22.39
C SER A 59 -1.26 -1.45 -23.54
N THR A 60 -0.56 -1.02 -24.59
CA THR A 60 -1.18 -0.65 -25.89
C THR A 60 -1.37 -1.84 -26.83
N CYS A 61 -0.99 -3.05 -26.40
CA CYS A 61 -1.11 -4.28 -27.18
C CYS A 61 -2.41 -5.05 -26.90
N LEU A 62 -3.25 -4.55 -26.00
CA LEU A 62 -4.56 -5.09 -25.67
C LEU A 62 -5.66 -4.12 -26.11
N ALA A 63 -6.87 -4.62 -26.33
CA ALA A 63 -8.01 -3.74 -26.53
C ALA A 63 -8.25 -2.92 -25.26
N GLU A 64 -8.65 -1.66 -25.43
CA GLU A 64 -8.86 -0.77 -24.29
C GLU A 64 -9.88 -1.34 -23.30
N GLY A 65 -9.50 -1.38 -22.03
CA GLY A 65 -10.33 -1.92 -20.96
C GLY A 65 -10.24 -3.44 -20.74
N ASP A 66 -9.55 -4.19 -21.60
CA ASP A 66 -9.25 -5.60 -21.37
C ASP A 66 -8.34 -5.76 -20.16
N ILE A 67 -8.63 -6.77 -19.33
CA ILE A 67 -7.82 -7.13 -18.16
C ILE A 67 -7.56 -8.63 -18.20
N ARG A 68 -6.29 -9.02 -18.13
CA ARG A 68 -5.92 -10.44 -18.05
C ARG A 68 -4.60 -10.65 -17.30
N PRO A 69 -4.38 -11.85 -16.73
CA PRO A 69 -3.05 -12.23 -16.31
C PRO A 69 -2.06 -12.09 -17.48
N ALA A 70 -0.86 -11.60 -17.20
CA ALA A 70 0.18 -11.54 -18.22
C ALA A 70 0.51 -12.94 -18.77
N ALA A 71 0.91 -13.01 -20.04
CA ALA A 71 1.40 -14.23 -20.67
C ALA A 71 2.84 -14.55 -20.26
N LYS A 72 3.10 -14.48 -18.95
CA LYS A 72 4.37 -14.78 -18.31
C LYS A 72 4.13 -15.90 -17.31
N GLU A 73 4.95 -16.94 -17.42
CA GLU A 73 5.00 -17.96 -16.38
C GLU A 73 5.36 -17.29 -15.05
N PRO A 74 4.72 -17.68 -13.94
CA PRO A 74 5.15 -17.28 -12.62
C PRO A 74 6.65 -17.51 -12.41
N ASP A 75 7.33 -16.50 -11.91
CA ASP A 75 8.75 -16.63 -11.56
C ASP A 75 8.89 -17.66 -10.41
N ARG A 76 9.57 -18.77 -10.69
CA ARG A 76 9.78 -19.84 -9.72
C ARG A 76 10.62 -19.41 -8.52
N TYR A 77 11.52 -18.44 -8.71
CA TYR A 77 12.37 -17.90 -7.64
C TYR A 77 11.68 -16.78 -6.88
N HIS A 78 10.73 -16.10 -7.51
CA HIS A 78 9.95 -15.02 -6.91
C HIS A 78 8.43 -15.28 -7.03
N PRO A 79 7.92 -16.36 -6.42
CA PRO A 79 6.52 -16.77 -6.57
C PRO A 79 5.54 -15.80 -5.91
N TRP A 80 6.02 -14.76 -5.23
CA TRP A 80 5.25 -13.80 -4.45
C TRP A 80 4.67 -12.64 -5.27
N TYR A 81 5.02 -12.48 -6.56
CA TYR A 81 4.41 -11.46 -7.43
C TYR A 81 3.74 -12.04 -8.68
N ARG A 82 2.73 -11.34 -9.21
CA ARG A 82 2.12 -11.64 -10.51
C ARG A 82 1.88 -10.37 -11.31
N TYR A 83 2.00 -10.49 -12.63
CA TYR A 83 1.67 -9.43 -13.57
C TYR A 83 0.24 -9.58 -14.11
N TYR A 84 -0.47 -8.46 -14.18
CA TYR A 84 -1.74 -8.31 -14.87
C TYR A 84 -1.61 -7.23 -15.93
N ASP A 85 -2.02 -7.55 -17.15
CA ASP A 85 -2.02 -6.60 -18.26
C ASP A 85 -3.39 -5.94 -18.38
N VAL A 86 -3.38 -4.63 -18.58
CA VAL A 86 -4.56 -3.79 -18.74
C VAL A 86 -4.44 -3.02 -20.04
N GLY A 87 -5.41 -3.17 -20.94
CA GLY A 87 -5.42 -2.46 -22.21
C GLY A 87 -5.74 -0.99 -22.07
N ILE A 88 -4.89 -0.14 -22.66
CA ILE A 88 -5.04 1.32 -22.70
C ILE A 88 -4.79 1.86 -24.11
N SER A 89 -5.33 3.04 -24.40
CA SER A 89 -5.08 3.76 -25.65
C SER A 89 -3.64 4.25 -25.77
N LYS A 90 -3.19 4.49 -27.00
CA LYS A 90 -1.84 5.04 -27.26
C LYS A 90 -1.70 6.47 -26.76
N GLU A 91 -2.79 7.23 -26.83
CA GLU A 91 -2.90 8.60 -26.34
C GLU A 91 -2.70 8.62 -24.83
N PHE A 92 -3.39 7.74 -24.09
CA PHE A 92 -3.23 7.63 -22.65
C PHE A 92 -1.84 7.14 -22.26
N TYR A 93 -1.27 6.18 -23.00
CA TYR A 93 0.10 5.70 -22.81
C TYR A 93 1.13 6.84 -22.84
N GLY A 94 0.99 7.76 -23.82
CA GLY A 94 1.85 8.94 -23.93
C GLY A 94 1.65 9.99 -22.82
N SER A 95 0.62 9.86 -22.00
CA SER A 95 0.31 10.76 -20.88
C SER A 95 0.73 10.24 -19.51
N LEU A 96 1.21 8.99 -19.41
CA LEU A 96 1.45 8.31 -18.12
C LEU A 96 2.52 8.97 -17.23
N GLU A 97 3.40 9.79 -17.80
CA GLU A 97 4.41 10.54 -17.03
C GLU A 97 3.88 11.89 -16.52
N LYS A 98 2.64 12.25 -16.87
CA LYS A 98 1.99 13.48 -16.42
C LYS A 98 1.18 13.22 -15.14
N PRO A 99 1.13 14.16 -14.18
CA PRO A 99 0.35 14.01 -12.95
C PRO A 99 -1.14 13.71 -13.19
N ASP A 100 -1.71 14.23 -14.27
CA ASP A 100 -3.14 14.13 -14.58
C ASP A 100 -3.63 12.68 -14.82
N CYS A 101 -2.72 11.73 -15.05
CA CYS A 101 -3.09 10.33 -15.27
C CYS A 101 -3.40 9.58 -13.97
N VAL A 102 -3.02 10.11 -12.80
CA VAL A 102 -3.11 9.42 -11.50
C VAL A 102 -4.54 8.96 -11.18
N PRO A 103 -5.59 9.80 -11.30
CA PRO A 103 -6.97 9.35 -11.04
C PRO A 103 -7.41 8.22 -11.97
N THR A 104 -7.07 8.30 -13.26
CA THR A 104 -7.41 7.27 -14.24
C THR A 104 -6.70 5.96 -13.91
N VAL A 105 -5.41 6.00 -13.55
CA VAL A 105 -4.69 4.78 -13.16
C VAL A 105 -5.25 4.18 -11.87
N ALA A 106 -5.64 5.00 -10.88
CA ALA A 106 -6.27 4.49 -9.66
C ALA A 106 -7.56 3.70 -9.97
N LEU A 107 -8.39 4.19 -10.90
CA LEU A 107 -9.58 3.46 -11.39
C LEU A 107 -9.21 2.15 -12.10
N LEU A 108 -8.11 2.11 -12.85
CA LEU A 108 -7.63 0.87 -13.47
C LEU A 108 -7.15 -0.13 -12.43
N ILE A 109 -6.43 0.32 -11.38
CA ILE A 109 -6.04 -0.53 -10.24
C ILE A 109 -7.29 -1.12 -9.58
N GLU A 110 -8.27 -0.28 -9.28
CA GLU A 110 -9.55 -0.72 -8.70
C GLU A 110 -10.24 -1.76 -9.58
N LYS A 111 -10.33 -1.51 -10.89
CA LYS A 111 -10.95 -2.43 -11.86
C LYS A 111 -10.25 -3.79 -11.86
N VAL A 112 -8.92 -3.83 -11.82
CA VAL A 112 -8.15 -5.09 -11.70
C VAL A 112 -8.50 -5.80 -10.40
N LEU A 113 -8.49 -5.09 -9.27
CA LEU A 113 -8.80 -5.64 -7.95
C LEU A 113 -10.21 -6.26 -7.91
N LYS A 114 -11.22 -5.51 -8.37
CA LYS A 114 -12.63 -5.94 -8.38
C LYS A 114 -12.85 -7.13 -9.32
N THR A 115 -12.28 -7.11 -10.52
CA THR A 115 -12.56 -8.15 -11.52
C THR A 115 -11.83 -9.46 -11.27
N ARG A 116 -10.70 -9.44 -10.55
CA ARG A 116 -9.81 -10.61 -10.42
C ARG A 116 -9.70 -11.15 -9.00
N PHE A 117 -9.98 -10.33 -7.99
CA PHE A 117 -9.65 -10.65 -6.61
C PHE A 117 -10.78 -10.36 -5.60
N SER A 118 -11.93 -9.85 -6.05
CA SER A 118 -13.11 -9.77 -5.17
C SER A 118 -13.53 -11.17 -4.72
N THR A 119 -13.89 -11.29 -3.46
CA THR A 119 -14.45 -12.51 -2.88
C THR A 119 -15.77 -12.18 -2.17
N SER A 120 -16.52 -13.19 -1.72
CA SER A 120 -17.69 -12.94 -0.88
C SER A 120 -17.34 -12.31 0.47
N ALA A 121 -16.12 -12.53 0.98
CA ALA A 121 -15.65 -11.94 2.23
C ALA A 121 -15.12 -10.50 2.05
N PHE A 122 -14.62 -10.18 0.86
CA PHE A 122 -14.09 -8.88 0.51
C PHE A 122 -14.54 -8.54 -0.92
N ASP A 123 -15.73 -7.95 -1.00
CA ASP A 123 -16.42 -7.70 -2.25
C ASP A 123 -15.89 -6.45 -2.98
N GLY A 124 -16.49 -6.16 -4.14
CA GLY A 124 -16.12 -5.03 -4.96
C GLY A 124 -16.39 -3.67 -4.32
N ASP A 125 -17.33 -3.57 -3.37
CA ASP A 125 -17.68 -2.31 -2.73
C ASP A 125 -16.68 -1.97 -1.63
N ARG A 126 -16.27 -2.97 -0.83
CA ARG A 126 -15.15 -2.82 0.12
C ARG A 126 -13.84 -2.45 -0.58
N ILE A 127 -13.60 -2.96 -1.78
CA ILE A 127 -12.45 -2.55 -2.60
C ILE A 127 -12.59 -1.08 -2.99
N SER A 128 -13.75 -0.67 -3.49
CA SER A 128 -14.03 0.71 -3.87
C SER A 128 -13.86 1.67 -2.70
N GLU A 129 -14.33 1.31 -1.50
CA GLU A 129 -14.12 2.10 -0.27
C GLU A 129 -12.64 2.32 0.02
N CYS A 130 -11.82 1.26 -0.03
CA CYS A 130 -10.39 1.36 0.21
C CYS A 130 -9.68 2.24 -0.81
N VAL A 131 -10.01 2.08 -2.11
CA VAL A 131 -9.42 2.91 -3.18
C VAL A 131 -9.86 4.36 -3.04
N ASN A 132 -11.15 4.60 -2.84
CA ASN A 132 -11.70 5.94 -2.69
C ASN A 132 -11.07 6.64 -1.49
N GLU A 133 -10.90 5.96 -0.35
CA GLU A 133 -10.24 6.56 0.81
C GLU A 133 -8.78 6.95 0.50
N ALA A 134 -8.03 6.05 -0.14
CA ALA A 134 -6.64 6.31 -0.52
C ALA A 134 -6.49 7.48 -1.51
N VAL A 135 -7.41 7.61 -2.46
CA VAL A 135 -7.39 8.69 -3.47
C VAL A 135 -7.85 10.02 -2.87
N THR A 136 -8.94 10.02 -2.10
CA THR A 136 -9.57 11.25 -1.59
C THR A 136 -8.81 11.85 -0.41
N GLN A 137 -8.24 11.01 0.47
CA GLN A 137 -7.50 11.51 1.63
C GLN A 137 -6.03 11.78 1.33
N GLY A 138 -5.44 11.17 0.29
CA GLY A 138 -4.06 11.42 -0.12
C GLY A 138 -3.05 11.27 1.05
N GLU A 139 -2.19 12.27 1.26
CA GLU A 139 -1.22 12.28 2.37
C GLU A 139 -1.85 12.26 3.76
N ALA A 140 -3.11 12.69 3.90
CA ALA A 140 -3.82 12.65 5.16
C ALA A 140 -4.36 11.25 5.50
N MET A 141 -4.32 10.30 4.57
CA MET A 141 -4.83 8.95 4.78
C MET A 141 -4.08 8.26 5.93
N LEU A 142 -4.82 7.91 6.98
CA LEU A 142 -4.29 7.14 8.10
C LEU A 142 -4.51 5.65 7.86
N MET A 143 -3.45 4.89 8.00
CA MET A 143 -3.50 3.43 8.04
C MET A 143 -3.03 2.92 9.40
N LYS A 144 -3.86 2.14 10.10
CA LYS A 144 -3.50 1.45 11.34
C LYS A 144 -2.43 0.40 11.06
N TYR A 145 -1.19 0.75 11.39
CA TYR A 145 -0.05 -0.13 11.15
C TYR A 145 0.16 -1.12 12.30
N LYS A 146 0.09 -0.66 13.54
CA LYS A 146 0.28 -1.49 14.74
C LYS A 146 -0.61 -1.02 15.86
N GLU A 147 -1.03 -1.98 16.67
CA GLU A 147 -1.84 -1.75 17.85
C GLU A 147 -1.30 -2.59 19.01
N LYS A 148 -1.25 -1.98 20.19
CA LYS A 148 -0.93 -2.67 21.43
C LYS A 148 -1.94 -2.29 22.50
N ILE A 149 -2.57 -3.30 23.08
CA ILE A 149 -3.53 -3.15 24.17
C ILE A 149 -2.89 -3.69 25.44
N SER A 150 -3.10 -2.97 26.55
CA SER A 150 -2.83 -3.39 27.93
C SER A 150 -4.13 -3.32 28.74
N SER A 151 -4.08 -3.68 30.02
CA SER A 151 -5.26 -3.62 30.89
C SER A 151 -5.80 -2.21 31.15
N GLN A 152 -5.01 -1.17 30.89
CA GLN A 152 -5.37 0.22 31.22
C GLN A 152 -5.28 1.20 30.05
N ARG A 153 -4.69 0.78 28.94
CA ARG A 153 -4.27 1.65 27.83
C ARG A 153 -4.27 0.91 26.52
N ARG A 154 -4.57 1.63 25.45
CA ARG A 154 -4.44 1.18 24.05
C ARG A 154 -3.57 2.16 23.29
N ALA A 155 -2.51 1.68 22.66
CA ALA A 155 -1.63 2.48 21.82
C ALA A 155 -1.73 2.01 20.37
N VAL A 156 -1.97 2.95 19.46
CA VAL A 156 -2.11 2.71 18.02
C VAL A 156 -1.09 3.56 17.27
N LEU A 157 -0.29 2.91 16.44
CA LEU A 157 0.61 3.58 15.52
C LEU A 157 -0.03 3.56 14.13
N TYR A 158 -0.37 4.75 13.66
CA TYR A 158 -0.85 5.00 12.30
C TYR A 158 0.31 5.38 11.39
N LEU A 159 0.16 5.14 10.10
CA LEU A 159 1.06 5.61 9.05
C LEU A 159 0.30 6.45 8.04
N ARG A 160 0.88 7.60 7.70
CA ARG A 160 0.62 8.31 6.44
C ARG A 160 1.72 7.97 5.45
N TYR A 161 1.38 7.89 4.16
CA TYR A 161 2.36 7.77 3.08
C TYR A 161 2.35 9.06 2.27
N LEU A 162 3.51 9.72 2.21
CA LEU A 162 3.68 11.01 1.59
C LEU A 162 4.00 10.89 0.09
N ASP A 163 3.72 11.94 -0.67
CA ASP A 163 4.03 12.01 -2.11
C ASP A 163 5.53 11.99 -2.38
N ASN A 164 6.35 12.32 -1.37
CA ASN A 164 7.80 12.18 -1.41
C ASN A 164 8.30 10.73 -1.22
N GLY A 165 7.39 9.76 -1.05
CA GLY A 165 7.70 8.34 -0.91
C GLY A 165 8.06 7.88 0.50
N LYS A 166 7.99 8.77 1.50
CA LYS A 166 8.28 8.46 2.91
C LYS A 166 7.02 8.14 3.70
N TYR A 167 7.21 7.44 4.82
CA TYR A 167 6.20 7.27 5.86
C TYR A 167 6.26 8.42 6.86
N PHE A 168 5.09 8.91 7.28
CA PHE A 168 4.95 9.87 8.36
C PHE A 168 4.04 9.31 9.46
N PRO A 169 4.62 8.63 10.48
CA PRO A 169 3.84 7.93 11.49
C PRO A 169 3.19 8.87 12.51
N LEU A 170 2.07 8.43 13.07
CA LEU A 170 1.33 9.11 14.12
C LEU A 170 1.05 8.12 15.25
N LEU A 171 1.51 8.43 16.46
CA LEU A 171 1.18 7.67 17.65
C LEU A 171 -0.07 8.26 18.30
N ARG A 172 -1.08 7.43 18.54
CA ARG A 172 -2.22 7.75 19.42
C ARG A 172 -2.30 6.78 20.58
N VAL A 173 -2.52 7.31 21.78
CA VAL A 173 -2.70 6.51 23.00
C VAL A 173 -4.03 6.87 23.62
N TYR A 174 -4.79 5.84 23.98
CA TYR A 174 -6.12 5.93 24.54
C TYR A 174 -6.15 5.32 25.94
N ASP A 175 -7.05 5.82 26.78
CA ASP A 175 -7.47 5.12 27.99
C ASP A 175 -8.48 3.99 27.69
N ASN A 176 -9.09 3.43 28.74
CA ASN A 176 -10.09 2.36 28.60
C ASN A 176 -11.48 2.87 28.18
N GLU A 177 -11.70 4.19 28.20
CA GLU A 177 -12.93 4.86 27.80
C GLU A 177 -12.81 5.46 26.38
N ASP A 178 -11.74 5.10 25.65
CA ASP A 178 -11.37 5.62 24.34
C ASP A 178 -11.08 7.13 24.29
N ASN A 179 -10.79 7.77 25.43
CA ASN A 179 -10.28 9.15 25.44
C ASN A 179 -8.81 9.17 25.00
N ILE A 180 -8.45 10.13 24.15
CA ILE A 180 -7.06 10.34 23.70
C ILE A 180 -6.25 10.95 24.85
N LEU A 181 -5.20 10.24 25.26
CA LEU A 181 -4.22 10.70 26.26
C LEU A 181 -2.98 11.31 25.62
N LEU A 182 -2.61 10.83 24.43
CA LEU A 182 -1.45 11.30 23.68
C LEU A 182 -1.74 11.18 22.19
N GLU A 183 -1.40 12.21 21.44
CA GLU A 183 -1.40 12.23 19.98
C GLU A 183 -0.15 12.97 19.51
N GLU A 184 0.79 12.25 18.92
CA GLU A 184 2.10 12.80 18.55
C GLU A 184 2.59 12.27 17.21
N ASP A 185 3.02 13.20 16.35
CA ASP A 185 3.68 12.91 15.09
C ASP A 185 5.10 12.41 15.37
N LEU A 186 5.48 11.30 14.72
CA LEU A 186 6.84 10.75 14.79
C LEU A 186 7.64 11.19 13.56
N PRO A 187 8.99 11.19 13.63
CA PRO A 187 9.81 11.60 12.50
C PRO A 187 9.49 10.84 11.20
N GLU A 188 9.51 11.56 10.08
CA GLU A 188 9.43 10.94 8.75
C GLU A 188 10.52 9.87 8.59
N SER A 189 10.20 8.78 7.91
CA SER A 189 11.15 7.72 7.64
C SER A 189 10.92 7.06 6.29
N GLN A 190 12.03 6.70 5.63
CA GLN A 190 12.00 5.90 4.40
C GLN A 190 11.62 4.44 4.68
N THR A 191 11.97 3.93 5.86
CA THR A 191 11.70 2.54 6.25
C THR A 191 10.92 2.48 7.56
N LEU A 192 10.29 1.34 7.81
CA LEU A 192 9.54 1.10 9.05
C LEU A 192 10.39 0.40 10.12
N ASP A 193 11.72 0.42 9.97
CA ASP A 193 12.65 -0.22 10.90
C ASP A 193 12.67 0.43 12.29
N PRO A 194 12.60 1.78 12.44
CA PRO A 194 12.49 2.41 13.75
C PRO A 194 11.19 2.06 14.50
N TYR A 195 10.17 1.57 13.77
CA TYR A 195 8.80 1.36 14.27
C TYR A 195 8.47 -0.13 14.41
N GLY A 196 9.34 -0.86 15.11
CA GLY A 196 9.29 -2.32 15.21
C GLY A 196 8.23 -2.87 16.17
N GLN A 197 8.27 -2.48 17.44
CA GLN A 197 7.39 -3.00 18.49
C GLN A 197 6.88 -1.88 19.39
N ILE A 198 5.57 -1.90 19.68
CA ILE A 198 4.95 -1.00 20.67
C ILE A 198 4.83 -1.75 22.00
N SER A 199 5.29 -1.11 23.07
CA SER A 199 5.05 -1.49 24.45
C SER A 199 4.28 -0.37 25.14
N VAL A 200 3.17 -0.72 25.79
CA VAL A 200 2.29 0.23 26.49
C VAL A 200 2.10 -0.23 27.93
N SER A 201 2.19 0.73 28.84
CA SER A 201 1.92 0.59 30.27
C SER A 201 1.06 1.77 30.72
N SER A 202 0.61 1.77 31.97
CA SER A 202 -0.24 2.83 32.51
C SER A 202 0.40 4.22 32.52
N LYS A 203 1.74 4.29 32.57
CA LYS A 203 2.52 5.54 32.70
C LYS A 203 3.37 5.88 31.47
N ARG A 204 3.49 4.96 30.52
CA ARG A 204 4.52 5.07 29.47
C ARG A 204 4.17 4.26 28.23
N VAL A 205 4.50 4.82 27.07
CA VAL A 205 4.56 4.12 25.79
C VAL A 205 5.99 4.12 25.27
N THR A 206 6.41 3.01 24.69
CA THR A 206 7.73 2.85 24.07
C THR A 206 7.58 2.20 22.72
N ILE A 207 8.19 2.80 21.69
CA ILE A 207 8.32 2.23 20.36
C ILE A 207 9.77 1.81 20.18
N ASN A 208 9.98 0.49 20.13
CA ASN A 208 11.29 -0.10 19.90
C ASN A 208 11.50 -0.32 18.40
N PRO A 209 12.72 -0.13 17.89
CA PRO A 209 13.06 -0.51 16.53
C PRO A 209 12.95 -2.04 16.33
N ARG A 210 12.90 -2.47 15.07
CA ARG A 210 12.97 -3.89 14.73
C ARG A 210 14.31 -4.46 15.21
N LYS A 211 14.31 -5.68 15.76
CA LYS A 211 15.55 -6.37 16.20
C LYS A 211 16.61 -6.49 15.10
N SER A 212 16.19 -6.50 13.83
CA SER A 212 17.05 -6.55 12.64
C SER A 212 17.36 -5.18 12.03
N SER A 213 17.01 -4.07 12.70
CA SER A 213 17.30 -2.74 12.18
C SER A 213 18.81 -2.52 12.18
N TRP A 214 19.39 -2.39 11.00
CA TRP A 214 20.83 -2.13 10.82
C TRP A 214 21.27 -0.75 11.34
N THR A 215 20.33 0.14 11.68
CA THR A 215 20.55 1.56 11.97
C THR A 215 20.81 1.90 13.43
N GLY A 216 20.77 0.93 14.36
CA GLY A 216 21.05 1.19 15.79
C GLY A 216 20.13 2.23 16.43
N SER A 217 18.91 2.42 15.89
CA SER A 217 17.98 3.46 16.34
C SER A 217 17.60 3.28 17.81
N GLU A 218 17.56 4.37 18.58
CA GLU A 218 17.11 4.30 19.98
C GLU A 218 15.58 4.15 20.06
N PRO A 219 15.05 3.50 21.11
CA PRO A 219 13.62 3.47 21.37
C PRO A 219 13.04 4.88 21.57
N ILE A 220 11.87 5.13 20.96
CA ILE A 220 11.12 6.37 21.18
C ILE A 220 10.22 6.18 22.41
N VAL A 221 10.26 7.10 23.37
CA VAL A 221 9.59 6.96 24.67
C VAL A 221 8.72 8.17 24.97
N PHE A 222 7.50 7.92 25.41
CA PHE A 222 6.55 8.94 25.87
C PHE A 222 6.03 8.59 27.26
N ASN A 223 5.96 9.59 28.14
CA ASN A 223 5.28 9.48 29.43
C ASN A 223 3.82 9.89 29.27
N LEU A 224 2.91 9.16 29.93
CA LEU A 224 1.45 9.36 29.89
C LEU A 224 0.93 9.93 31.20
#